data_AF-A0A6J7V481-F1
#
_entry.id   AF-A0A6J7V481-F1
#
_cell.length_a   1.000
_cell.length_b   1.000
_cell.length_c   1.000
_cell.angle_alpha   90.00
_cell.angle_beta   90.00
_cell.angle_gamma   90.00
#
_symmetry.space_group_name_H-M   'P 1'
#
loop_
_entity.id
_entity.type
_entity.pdbx_description
1 polymer ?
#
loop_
_entity_poly.entity_id
_entity_poly.type
_entity_poly.pdbx_seq_one_letter_code
_entity_poly.pdbx_strand_id
1 'polypeptide(L)'
;MAVSIREDLRPPKDVWTPPSARLKAGVAQREINPPVGIRSASWGAAKVHVATGIHNKISTTAMAVISEKNFVQYLVTVDWGWWQGKADDMAVRGEVLKALGIAEDQLQLHLTHTHAGPTTASDAAHLEGGELVAGYHAKAIAGIISACEEARDKSVEANITWGYGKCDLAVNRDLYCGSEDVVGFNPELPADDTLTVGRVSDLAGKTLGIVVNYACHPTTLAWRNTEVSPDFVGSARDLIEARVKAPMLFLQGASGELSPRDNYSGDVEVADKNGRILGFATLAVLEKMAHPGMRMHYLGSVESGALLGDWEDQAFTPPSGVAHVRLNVDVPLQKLPTIDELRERWKNVDEGARETRINRAMKLRAGYVIDGAATHPVWIWMWGDAVIVGQPGEAYSFFQTELRKRHPDRVIFVLNCTNGPGYMYLPTPDSYERHRYQSWQTLLAPGALEIITDAVSAEISKFPNNPNL
;
A
#
# COMPACT_ATOMS: atom_id res chain seq x y z
N MET A 1 24.36 15.77 -43.77
CA MET A 1 24.28 17.22 -43.49
C MET A 1 24.02 17.38 -42.01
N ALA A 2 24.73 18.25 -41.30
CA ALA A 2 24.39 18.57 -39.92
C ALA A 2 23.01 19.25 -39.90
N VAL A 3 22.13 18.81 -39.03
CA VAL A 3 20.81 19.42 -38.83
C VAL A 3 21.02 20.81 -38.21
N SER A 4 20.45 21.85 -38.80
CA SER A 4 20.57 23.22 -38.29
C SER A 4 19.58 23.43 -37.14
N ILE A 5 20.08 23.67 -35.93
CA ILE A 5 19.27 23.96 -34.74
C ILE A 5 19.08 25.48 -34.60
N ARG A 6 17.83 25.91 -34.48
CA ARG A 6 17.39 27.29 -34.21
C ARG A 6 17.33 27.51 -32.69
N GLU A 7 18.30 28.23 -32.14
CA GLU A 7 18.34 28.54 -30.71
C GLU A 7 17.47 29.75 -30.32
N ASP A 8 17.00 30.52 -31.28
CA ASP A 8 16.20 31.74 -31.09
C ASP A 8 14.74 31.46 -30.67
N LEU A 9 14.26 30.23 -30.87
CA LEU A 9 12.90 29.80 -30.54
C LEU A 9 12.89 28.88 -29.32
N ARG A 10 13.01 29.49 -28.12
CA ARG A 10 12.97 28.76 -26.84
C ARG A 10 11.61 28.87 -26.13
N PRO A 11 11.11 27.79 -25.54
CA PRO A 11 9.92 27.83 -24.70
C PRO A 11 10.22 28.52 -23.35
N PRO A 12 9.19 29.01 -22.63
CA PRO A 12 9.37 29.56 -21.28
C PRO A 12 9.92 28.55 -20.26
N LYS A 13 9.63 27.25 -20.46
CA LYS A 13 10.21 26.15 -19.70
C LYS A 13 11.05 25.31 -20.65
N ASP A 14 12.36 25.47 -20.57
CA ASP A 14 13.35 24.78 -21.40
C ASP A 14 14.06 23.63 -20.65
N VAL A 15 13.63 23.34 -19.42
CA VAL A 15 14.07 22.19 -18.62
C VAL A 15 12.85 21.48 -18.05
N TRP A 16 12.82 20.16 -18.18
CA TRP A 16 11.84 19.29 -17.54
C TRP A 16 12.57 18.32 -16.60
N THR A 17 12.26 18.39 -15.31
CA THR A 17 12.87 17.55 -14.28
C THR A 17 11.86 16.51 -13.80
N PRO A 18 12.18 15.20 -13.83
CA PRO A 18 11.31 14.19 -13.26
C PRO A 18 11.30 14.28 -11.72
N PRO A 19 10.16 14.02 -11.06
CA PRO A 19 10.13 13.88 -9.61
C PRO A 19 11.08 12.78 -9.17
N SER A 20 11.96 13.08 -8.20
CA SER A 20 13.04 12.18 -7.85
C SER A 20 13.58 12.38 -6.43
N ALA A 21 14.51 11.53 -6.03
CA ALA A 21 15.32 11.67 -4.83
C ALA A 21 16.74 11.13 -5.04
N ARG A 22 17.75 11.66 -4.36
CA ARG A 22 19.08 11.05 -4.22
C ARG A 22 19.33 10.73 -2.76
N LEU A 23 19.35 9.45 -2.43
CA LEU A 23 19.42 8.94 -1.05
C LEU A 23 20.28 7.69 -1.01
N LYS A 24 20.86 7.38 0.15
CA LYS A 24 21.48 6.08 0.37
C LYS A 24 20.37 5.04 0.62
N ALA A 25 20.22 4.09 -0.29
CA ALA A 25 19.14 3.12 -0.24
C ALA A 25 19.60 1.69 -0.57
N GLY A 26 18.95 0.70 0.02
CA GLY A 26 19.13 -0.71 -0.30
C GLY A 26 17.81 -1.47 -0.18
N VAL A 27 17.72 -2.60 -0.89
CA VAL A 27 16.50 -3.40 -0.97
C VAL A 27 16.85 -4.87 -0.81
N ALA A 28 16.06 -5.61 -0.04
CA ALA A 28 16.19 -7.05 0.12
C ALA A 28 14.82 -7.71 0.22
N GLN A 29 14.72 -8.95 -0.26
CA GLN A 29 13.50 -9.75 -0.24
C GLN A 29 13.76 -11.10 0.43
N ARG A 30 12.74 -11.64 1.11
CA ARG A 30 12.72 -13.00 1.66
C ARG A 30 11.43 -13.69 1.29
N GLU A 31 11.54 -14.96 0.94
CA GLU A 31 10.40 -15.85 0.93
C GLU A 31 10.07 -16.28 2.36
N ILE A 32 8.82 -16.08 2.76
CA ILE A 32 8.28 -16.40 4.09
C ILE A 32 7.02 -17.25 3.93
N ASN A 33 7.09 -18.27 3.07
CA ASN A 33 6.01 -19.23 2.87
C ASN A 33 5.59 -19.88 4.20
N PRO A 34 4.28 -19.90 4.52
CA PRO A 34 3.77 -20.64 5.66
C PRO A 34 3.74 -22.15 5.39
N PRO A 35 3.67 -22.99 6.43
CA PRO A 35 3.45 -24.42 6.24
C PRO A 35 2.03 -24.69 5.70
N VAL A 36 1.90 -25.70 4.83
CA VAL A 36 0.60 -26.26 4.45
C VAL A 36 -0.10 -26.80 5.72
N GLY A 37 -1.41 -26.61 5.81
CA GLY A 37 -2.21 -26.89 7.00
C GLY A 37 -2.37 -25.70 7.95
N ILE A 38 -1.64 -24.59 7.76
CA ILE A 38 -1.83 -23.39 8.59
C ILE A 38 -3.24 -22.82 8.43
N ARG A 39 -3.77 -22.20 9.49
CA ARG A 39 -5.02 -21.45 9.41
C ARG A 39 -4.93 -20.28 8.42
N SER A 40 -5.83 -20.29 7.44
CA SER A 40 -5.97 -19.31 6.35
C SER A 40 -7.45 -18.95 6.12
N ALA A 41 -8.11 -18.49 7.18
CA ALA A 41 -9.57 -18.30 7.23
C ALA A 41 -9.97 -16.81 7.17
N SER A 42 -9.80 -16.18 6.01
CA SER A 42 -10.13 -14.75 5.79
C SER A 42 -11.61 -14.50 5.43
N TRP A 43 -12.31 -15.53 4.96
CA TRP A 43 -13.69 -15.43 4.46
C TRP A 43 -14.65 -16.21 5.34
N GLY A 44 -15.65 -15.53 5.91
CA GLY A 44 -16.69 -16.19 6.73
C GLY A 44 -17.53 -17.22 5.97
N ALA A 45 -17.59 -17.13 4.63
CA ALA A 45 -18.28 -18.10 3.77
C ALA A 45 -17.42 -19.33 3.40
N ALA A 46 -16.13 -19.35 3.77
CA ALA A 46 -15.25 -20.46 3.46
C ALA A 46 -15.65 -21.73 4.22
N LYS A 47 -15.53 -22.88 3.55
CA LYS A 47 -15.78 -24.20 4.15
C LYS A 47 -14.50 -24.93 4.58
N VAL A 48 -13.35 -24.42 4.13
CA VAL A 48 -12.02 -24.92 4.47
C VAL A 48 -11.29 -23.74 5.11
N HIS A 49 -10.71 -23.98 6.29
CA HIS A 49 -10.08 -22.93 7.09
C HIS A 49 -8.56 -23.04 7.17
N VAL A 50 -8.00 -24.07 6.53
CA VAL A 50 -6.57 -24.34 6.48
C VAL A 50 -6.04 -24.31 5.05
N ALA A 51 -4.78 -23.91 4.89
CA ALA A 51 -4.10 -23.93 3.61
C ALA A 51 -3.91 -25.37 3.12
N THR A 52 -4.39 -25.69 1.92
CA THR A 52 -4.18 -27.00 1.27
C THR A 52 -2.94 -27.01 0.38
N GLY A 53 -2.43 -25.83 0.03
CA GLY A 53 -1.27 -25.62 -0.82
C GLY A 53 -0.80 -24.17 -0.79
N ILE A 54 0.21 -23.87 -1.60
CA ILE A 54 0.73 -22.51 -1.83
C ILE A 54 0.67 -22.28 -3.33
N HIS A 55 -0.20 -21.36 -3.75
CA HIS A 55 -0.36 -20.97 -5.14
C HIS A 55 0.87 -20.20 -5.64
N ASN A 56 1.30 -19.18 -4.88
CA ASN A 56 2.44 -18.34 -5.21
C ASN A 56 3.14 -17.89 -3.91
N LYS A 57 4.43 -17.50 -4.02
CA LYS A 57 5.32 -17.18 -2.90
C LYS A 57 4.75 -16.04 -2.04
N ILE A 58 4.64 -16.29 -0.74
CA ILE A 58 4.45 -15.26 0.28
C ILE A 58 5.82 -14.70 0.60
N SER A 59 5.98 -13.40 0.45
CA SER A 59 7.25 -12.70 0.61
C SER A 59 7.17 -11.55 1.59
N THR A 60 8.33 -11.16 2.10
CA THR A 60 8.55 -9.83 2.65
C THR A 60 9.65 -9.14 1.86
N THR A 61 9.45 -7.86 1.54
CA THR A 61 10.46 -7.03 0.87
C THR A 61 10.69 -5.79 1.70
N ALA A 62 11.94 -5.54 2.08
CA ALA A 62 12.37 -4.39 2.85
C ALA A 62 13.20 -3.45 1.98
N MET A 63 12.90 -2.16 2.08
CA MET A 63 13.73 -1.07 1.58
C MET A 63 14.22 -0.25 2.76
N ALA A 64 15.54 -0.09 2.88
CA ALA A 64 16.16 0.77 3.85
C ALA A 64 16.61 2.07 3.17
N VAL A 65 16.27 3.21 3.76
CA VAL A 65 16.75 4.53 3.36
C VAL A 65 17.54 5.10 4.53
N ILE A 66 18.78 5.48 4.28
CA ILE A 66 19.68 6.07 5.26
C ILE A 66 19.83 7.56 4.94
N SER A 67 19.38 8.41 5.87
CA SER A 67 19.53 9.86 5.79
C SER A 67 20.67 10.34 6.71
N GLU A 68 20.75 11.66 6.93
CA GLU A 68 21.80 12.27 7.74
C GLU A 68 21.92 11.63 9.14
N LYS A 69 23.13 11.68 9.71
CA LYS A 69 23.46 11.08 11.03
C LYS A 69 23.18 9.57 11.13
N ASN A 70 23.14 8.86 10.00
CA ASN A 70 22.81 7.43 9.91
C ASN A 70 21.40 7.10 10.41
N PHE A 71 20.45 8.04 10.32
CA PHE A 71 19.06 7.74 10.61
C PHE A 71 18.49 6.83 9.52
N VAL A 72 17.97 5.67 9.91
CA VAL A 72 17.47 4.66 8.97
C VAL A 72 15.95 4.60 9.02
N GLN A 73 15.31 4.63 7.86
CA GLN A 73 13.88 4.37 7.68
C GLN A 73 13.70 3.07 6.91
N TYR A 74 12.80 2.20 7.38
CA TYR A 74 12.47 0.94 6.75
C TYR A 74 11.03 0.95 6.22
N LEU A 75 10.90 0.88 4.91
CA LEU A 75 9.63 0.57 4.26
C LEU A 75 9.60 -0.94 3.97
N VAL A 76 8.71 -1.66 4.65
CA VAL A 76 8.64 -3.13 4.59
C VAL A 76 7.27 -3.54 4.09
N THR A 77 7.22 -4.44 3.13
CA THR A 77 5.99 -5.07 2.65
C THR A 77 5.96 -6.53 3.09
N VAL A 78 4.78 -7.04 3.48
CA VAL A 78 4.55 -8.42 3.87
C VAL A 78 3.27 -8.91 3.20
N ASP A 79 3.32 -10.08 2.55
CA ASP A 79 2.17 -10.68 1.87
C ASP A 79 1.13 -11.29 2.84
N TRP A 80 0.57 -10.45 3.71
CA TRP A 80 -0.50 -10.79 4.66
C TRP A 80 -1.72 -9.90 4.45
N GLY A 81 -2.83 -10.27 5.09
CA GLY A 81 -4.09 -9.54 5.04
C GLY A 81 -4.07 -8.24 5.86
N TRP A 82 -4.31 -8.33 7.15
CA TRP A 82 -4.43 -7.16 8.03
C TRP A 82 -4.12 -7.56 9.47
N TRP A 83 -3.83 -6.61 10.35
CA TRP A 83 -3.74 -6.88 11.79
C TRP A 83 -5.13 -7.10 12.38
N GLN A 84 -5.37 -8.22 13.06
CA GLN A 84 -6.68 -8.48 13.69
C GLN A 84 -6.87 -7.73 15.02
N GLY A 85 -5.85 -7.01 15.49
CA GLY A 85 -5.93 -6.07 16.59
C GLY A 85 -4.55 -5.53 16.95
N LYS A 86 -4.52 -4.58 17.90
CA LYS A 86 -3.27 -3.95 18.36
C LYS A 86 -2.25 -4.95 18.93
N ALA A 87 -2.72 -5.98 19.63
CA ALA A 87 -1.85 -7.00 20.21
C ALA A 87 -1.14 -7.82 19.12
N ASP A 88 -1.84 -8.16 18.03
CA ASP A 88 -1.28 -8.92 16.90
C ASP A 88 -0.22 -8.11 16.15
N ASP A 89 -0.48 -6.82 15.91
CA ASP A 89 0.51 -5.88 15.38
C ASP A 89 1.74 -5.83 16.28
N MET A 90 1.57 -5.56 17.58
CA MET A 90 2.70 -5.41 18.49
C MET A 90 3.50 -6.70 18.70
N ALA A 91 2.87 -7.87 18.58
CA ALA A 91 3.55 -9.17 18.64
C ALA A 91 4.53 -9.38 17.47
N VAL A 92 4.32 -8.70 16.33
CA VAL A 92 5.20 -8.76 15.16
C VAL A 92 6.04 -7.49 15.05
N ARG A 93 5.40 -6.34 14.86
CA ARG A 93 6.06 -5.05 14.67
C ARG A 93 6.90 -4.66 15.88
N GLY A 94 6.43 -4.94 17.10
CA GLY A 94 7.19 -4.68 18.34
C GLY A 94 8.51 -5.46 18.40
N GLU A 95 8.51 -6.73 18.00
CA GLU A 95 9.72 -7.54 17.93
C GLU A 95 10.68 -7.06 16.83
N VAL A 96 10.16 -6.63 15.68
CA VAL A 96 10.98 -6.02 14.61
C VAL A 96 11.63 -4.72 15.08
N LEU A 97 10.86 -3.81 15.71
CA LEU A 97 11.37 -2.55 16.26
C LEU A 97 12.49 -2.80 17.29
N LYS A 98 12.24 -3.74 18.21
CA LYS A 98 13.19 -4.13 19.26
C LYS A 98 14.47 -4.73 18.68
N ALA A 99 14.36 -5.65 17.73
CA ALA A 99 15.51 -6.31 17.12
C ALA A 99 16.38 -5.35 16.31
N LEU A 100 15.76 -4.40 15.59
CA LEU A 100 16.48 -3.41 14.80
C LEU A 100 16.96 -2.20 15.63
N GLY A 101 16.48 -2.04 16.86
CA GLY A 101 16.83 -0.92 17.74
C GLY A 101 16.32 0.43 17.22
N ILE A 102 15.13 0.46 16.63
CA ILE A 102 14.56 1.65 15.97
C ILE A 102 13.24 2.11 16.64
N ALA A 103 12.90 3.38 16.44
CA ALA A 103 11.64 3.96 16.90
C ALA A 103 10.46 3.66 15.94
N GLU A 104 9.22 3.87 16.41
CA GLU A 104 8.01 3.59 15.62
C GLU A 104 7.90 4.44 14.35
N ASP A 105 8.52 5.62 14.32
CA ASP A 105 8.55 6.53 13.18
C ASP A 105 9.58 6.15 12.10
N GLN A 106 10.45 5.17 12.40
CA GLN A 106 11.46 4.62 11.49
C GLN A 106 10.98 3.37 10.74
N LEU A 107 9.79 2.84 11.04
CA LEU A 107 9.26 1.62 10.41
C LEU A 107 7.83 1.82 9.90
N GLN A 108 7.64 1.61 8.60
CA GLN A 108 6.34 1.35 8.00
C GLN A 108 6.29 -0.13 7.62
N LEU A 109 5.71 -0.96 8.50
CA LEU A 109 5.44 -2.37 8.26
C LEU A 109 4.07 -2.50 7.60
N HIS A 110 4.10 -2.66 6.28
CA HIS A 110 2.95 -2.62 5.39
C HIS A 110 2.50 -4.03 4.99
N LEU A 111 1.20 -4.29 5.07
CA LEU A 111 0.60 -5.55 4.64
C LEU A 111 -0.05 -5.36 3.26
N THR A 112 0.23 -6.26 2.31
CA THR A 112 -0.30 -6.13 0.94
C THR A 112 -1.80 -6.29 0.84
N HIS A 113 -2.43 -6.80 1.91
CA HIS A 113 -3.87 -6.98 2.04
C HIS A 113 -4.46 -8.17 1.29
N THR A 114 -3.67 -9.24 1.11
CA THR A 114 -4.19 -10.50 0.55
C THR A 114 -5.19 -11.18 1.50
N HIS A 115 -6.34 -11.58 0.96
CA HIS A 115 -7.32 -12.42 1.67
C HIS A 115 -7.04 -13.92 1.53
N ALA A 116 -6.02 -14.30 0.76
CA ALA A 116 -5.53 -15.68 0.65
C ALA A 116 -4.23 -15.89 1.45
N GLY A 117 -3.94 -15.04 2.44
CA GLY A 117 -2.78 -15.18 3.31
C GLY A 117 -3.07 -15.97 4.61
N PRO A 118 -2.01 -16.40 5.32
CA PRO A 118 -2.16 -16.96 6.66
C PRO A 118 -2.74 -15.93 7.64
N THR A 119 -3.40 -16.42 8.71
CA THR A 119 -3.93 -15.53 9.74
C THR A 119 -2.82 -14.77 10.48
N THR A 120 -3.09 -13.49 10.78
CA THR A 120 -2.26 -12.66 11.67
C THR A 120 -2.67 -12.75 13.14
N ALA A 121 -3.81 -13.37 13.45
CA ALA A 121 -4.30 -13.51 14.82
C ALA A 121 -3.42 -14.45 15.65
N SER A 122 -2.86 -13.92 16.74
CA SER A 122 -2.00 -14.64 17.68
C SER A 122 -2.79 -15.57 18.61
N ASP A 123 -4.10 -15.32 18.77
CA ASP A 123 -5.01 -16.08 19.63
C ASP A 123 -5.70 -17.26 18.92
N ALA A 124 -5.25 -17.61 17.70
CA ALA A 124 -5.88 -18.62 16.87
C ALA A 124 -5.53 -20.07 17.22
N ALA A 125 -4.64 -20.33 18.18
CA ALA A 125 -4.07 -21.67 18.46
C ALA A 125 -5.10 -22.77 18.78
N HIS A 126 -6.29 -22.39 19.23
CA HIS A 126 -7.39 -23.31 19.56
C HIS A 126 -8.28 -23.68 18.35
N LEU A 127 -8.03 -23.06 17.19
CA LEU A 127 -8.77 -23.28 15.95
C LEU A 127 -7.97 -24.21 15.03
N GLU A 128 -8.65 -24.87 14.09
CA GLU A 128 -8.02 -25.74 13.08
C GLU A 128 -6.88 -25.01 12.34
N GLY A 129 -5.69 -25.63 12.32
CA GLY A 129 -4.45 -25.11 11.73
C GLY A 129 -3.82 -23.94 12.50
N GLY A 130 -4.43 -23.54 13.61
CA GLY A 130 -4.00 -22.41 14.43
C GLY A 130 -2.73 -22.70 15.23
N GLU A 131 -2.47 -23.96 15.56
CA GLU A 131 -1.27 -24.41 16.27
C GLU A 131 0.04 -24.12 15.50
N LEU A 132 -0.04 -23.96 14.19
CA LEU A 132 1.10 -23.64 13.31
C LEU A 132 1.40 -22.13 13.26
N VAL A 133 0.49 -21.27 13.72
CA VAL A 133 0.56 -19.82 13.53
C VAL A 133 1.72 -19.19 14.30
N ALA A 134 1.90 -19.56 15.57
CA ALA A 134 2.98 -18.99 16.39
C ALA A 134 4.38 -19.30 15.82
N GLY A 135 4.61 -20.55 15.38
CA GLY A 135 5.86 -20.95 14.74
C GLY A 135 6.07 -20.23 13.40
N TYR A 136 4.99 -20.02 12.64
CA TYR A 136 5.04 -19.26 11.39
C TYR A 136 5.37 -17.78 11.63
N HIS A 137 4.71 -17.12 12.58
CA HIS A 137 4.99 -15.72 12.91
C HIS A 137 6.45 -15.53 13.33
N ALA A 138 7.01 -16.42 14.16
CA ALA A 138 8.43 -16.37 14.52
C ALA A 138 9.37 -16.47 13.30
N LYS A 139 9.07 -17.38 12.35
CA LYS A 139 9.82 -17.49 11.08
C LYS A 139 9.70 -16.21 10.26
N ALA A 140 8.50 -15.65 10.14
CA ALA A 140 8.25 -14.44 9.36
C ALA A 140 8.92 -13.20 9.99
N ILE A 141 8.88 -13.05 11.31
CA ILE A 141 9.59 -11.99 12.05
C ILE A 141 11.09 -12.06 11.76
N ALA A 142 11.69 -13.25 11.85
CA ALA A 142 13.11 -13.43 11.52
C ALA A 142 13.41 -13.07 10.04
N GLY A 143 12.51 -13.42 9.12
CA GLY A 143 12.59 -13.04 7.72
C GLY A 143 12.54 -11.52 7.50
N ILE A 144 11.62 -10.83 8.18
CA ILE A 144 11.47 -9.37 8.13
C ILE A 144 12.74 -8.69 8.65
N ILE A 145 13.23 -9.10 9.84
CA ILE A 145 14.45 -8.54 10.44
C ILE A 145 15.64 -8.74 9.51
N SER A 146 15.84 -9.96 9.00
CA SER A 146 16.94 -10.26 8.08
C SER A 146 16.86 -9.47 6.76
N ALA A 147 15.66 -9.25 6.23
CA ALA A 147 15.47 -8.40 5.06
C ALA A 147 15.85 -6.94 5.35
N CYS A 148 15.42 -6.39 6.50
CA CYS A 148 15.79 -5.04 6.91
C CYS A 148 17.30 -4.89 7.09
N GLU A 149 17.96 -5.82 7.78
CA GLU A 149 19.41 -5.81 7.99
C GLU A 149 20.16 -5.86 6.65
N GLU A 150 19.80 -6.78 5.75
CA GLU A 150 20.43 -6.85 4.43
C GLU A 150 20.19 -5.59 3.59
N ALA A 151 18.98 -5.04 3.61
CA ALA A 151 18.66 -3.81 2.90
C ALA A 151 19.49 -2.63 3.42
N ARG A 152 19.69 -2.53 4.74
CA ARG A 152 20.57 -1.52 5.36
C ARG A 152 22.03 -1.75 4.95
N ASP A 153 22.51 -2.98 5.08
CA ASP A 153 23.94 -3.30 4.91
C ASP A 153 24.39 -3.20 3.44
N LYS A 154 23.48 -3.48 2.50
CA LYS A 154 23.70 -3.33 1.05
C LYS A 154 23.32 -1.96 0.50
N SER A 155 23.01 -0.99 1.37
CA SER A 155 22.60 0.34 0.92
C SER A 155 23.75 1.09 0.23
N VAL A 156 23.44 1.71 -0.91
CA VAL A 156 24.36 2.50 -1.73
C VAL A 156 23.73 3.84 -2.07
N GLU A 157 24.53 4.81 -2.52
CA GLU A 157 24.00 6.02 -3.13
C GLU A 157 23.11 5.66 -4.31
N ALA A 158 21.85 6.08 -4.26
CA ALA A 158 20.83 5.71 -5.23
C ALA A 158 20.07 6.94 -5.69
N ASN A 159 19.79 6.99 -7.00
CA ASN A 159 18.76 7.86 -7.55
C ASN A 159 17.43 7.08 -7.52
N ILE A 160 16.40 7.67 -6.93
CA ILE A 160 15.04 7.17 -7.00
C ILE A 160 14.25 8.08 -7.93
N THR A 161 13.75 7.54 -9.02
CA THR A 161 12.86 8.26 -9.94
C THR A 161 11.43 7.86 -9.61
N TRP A 162 10.53 8.84 -9.56
CA TRP A 162 9.10 8.63 -9.29
C TRP A 162 8.28 8.92 -10.54
N GLY A 163 7.15 8.22 -10.71
CA GLY A 163 6.26 8.45 -11.83
C GLY A 163 4.83 8.00 -11.55
N TYR A 164 3.87 8.72 -12.12
CA TYR A 164 2.49 8.27 -12.22
C TYR A 164 2.25 7.59 -13.56
N GLY A 165 1.35 6.62 -13.54
CA GLY A 165 0.71 6.03 -14.69
C GLY A 165 -0.71 5.62 -14.36
N LYS A 166 -1.22 4.67 -15.14
CA LYS A 166 -2.60 4.20 -15.03
C LYS A 166 -2.66 2.69 -15.03
N CYS A 167 -3.54 2.14 -14.19
CA CYS A 167 -3.94 0.75 -14.21
C CYS A 167 -5.47 0.68 -14.01
N ASP A 168 -6.15 -0.06 -14.86
CA ASP A 168 -7.61 -0.20 -14.91
C ASP A 168 -8.12 -1.52 -14.30
N LEU A 169 -7.31 -2.14 -13.43
CA LEU A 169 -7.68 -3.36 -12.70
C LEU A 169 -8.78 -3.10 -11.67
N ALA A 170 -8.67 -2.00 -10.93
CA ALA A 170 -9.60 -1.61 -9.89
C ALA A 170 -10.93 -1.14 -10.47
N VAL A 171 -12.01 -1.56 -9.82
CA VAL A 171 -13.37 -1.05 -10.02
C VAL A 171 -13.97 -0.68 -8.67
N ASN A 172 -14.97 0.20 -8.69
CA ASN A 172 -15.76 0.47 -7.51
C ASN A 172 -16.56 -0.79 -7.11
N ARG A 173 -16.62 -1.10 -5.82
CA ARG A 173 -17.29 -2.29 -5.27
C ARG A 173 -18.52 -1.98 -4.41
N ASP A 174 -18.98 -0.73 -4.39
CA ASP A 174 -20.17 -0.31 -3.64
C ASP A 174 -21.40 -0.38 -4.57
N LEU A 175 -21.87 -1.60 -4.87
CA LEU A 175 -22.97 -1.83 -5.83
C LEU A 175 -24.33 -1.57 -5.20
N TYR A 176 -25.13 -0.74 -5.86
CA TYR A 176 -26.51 -0.49 -5.48
C TYR A 176 -27.46 -1.62 -5.94
N CYS A 177 -28.20 -2.22 -5.00
CA CYS A 177 -29.16 -3.30 -5.28
C CYS A 177 -30.59 -2.96 -4.79
N GLY A 178 -30.99 -1.67 -4.83
CA GLY A 178 -32.35 -1.24 -4.50
C GLY A 178 -32.52 -0.77 -3.05
N SER A 179 -32.79 -1.67 -2.11
CA SER A 179 -32.89 -1.29 -0.69
C SER A 179 -31.57 -1.37 0.06
N GLU A 180 -30.59 -2.09 -0.49
CA GLU A 180 -29.30 -2.36 0.15
C GLU A 180 -28.16 -2.24 -0.87
N ASP A 181 -26.98 -1.87 -0.36
CA ASP A 181 -25.75 -1.91 -1.11
C ASP A 181 -25.00 -3.22 -0.85
N VAL A 182 -24.48 -3.83 -1.90
CA VAL A 182 -23.72 -5.08 -1.86
C VAL A 182 -22.28 -4.81 -2.22
N VAL A 183 -21.34 -5.51 -1.56
CA VAL A 183 -19.93 -5.48 -1.92
C VAL A 183 -19.71 -6.25 -3.22
N GLY A 184 -19.74 -5.56 -4.35
CA GLY A 184 -19.67 -6.14 -5.68
C GLY A 184 -19.44 -5.06 -6.74
N PHE A 185 -19.00 -5.46 -7.93
CA PHE A 185 -18.67 -4.51 -9.00
C PHE A 185 -19.84 -3.55 -9.30
N ASN A 186 -19.60 -2.25 -9.10
CA ASN A 186 -20.51 -1.18 -9.47
C ASN A 186 -20.07 -0.58 -10.82
N PRO A 187 -20.82 -0.79 -11.92
CA PRO A 187 -20.47 -0.26 -13.24
C PRO A 187 -20.76 1.24 -13.40
N GLU A 188 -21.47 1.88 -12.46
CA GLU A 188 -21.86 3.29 -12.56
C GLU A 188 -20.83 4.25 -11.96
N LEU A 189 -19.94 3.75 -11.09
CA LEU A 189 -18.95 4.56 -10.38
C LEU A 189 -17.54 4.28 -10.89
N PRO A 190 -16.74 5.31 -11.22
CA PRO A 190 -15.35 5.12 -11.59
C PRO A 190 -14.51 4.68 -10.39
N ALA A 191 -13.41 3.99 -10.67
CA ALA A 191 -12.35 3.75 -9.70
C ALA A 191 -11.20 4.77 -9.88
N ASP A 192 -10.41 4.96 -8.83
CA ASP A 192 -9.11 5.61 -8.98
C ASP A 192 -8.18 4.69 -9.76
N ASP A 193 -7.81 5.10 -10.98
CA ASP A 193 -6.91 4.37 -11.88
C ASP A 193 -5.43 4.74 -11.68
N THR A 194 -5.12 5.61 -10.72
CA THR A 194 -3.75 6.09 -10.49
C THR A 194 -2.82 4.96 -10.04
N LEU A 195 -1.79 4.72 -10.84
CA LEU A 195 -0.67 3.84 -10.51
C LEU A 195 0.56 4.70 -10.21
N THR A 196 1.15 4.58 -9.03
CA THR A 196 2.40 5.27 -8.68
C THR A 196 3.56 4.28 -8.67
N VAL A 197 4.66 4.62 -9.33
CA VAL A 197 5.85 3.77 -9.47
C VAL A 197 7.10 4.51 -9.03
N GLY A 198 7.96 3.84 -8.27
CA GLY A 198 9.31 4.27 -7.95
C GLY A 198 10.35 3.31 -8.50
N ARG A 199 11.38 3.83 -9.17
CA ARG A 199 12.55 3.05 -9.62
C ARG A 199 13.77 3.47 -8.80
N VAL A 200 14.21 2.58 -7.90
CA VAL A 200 15.42 2.77 -7.11
C VAL A 200 16.60 2.25 -7.91
N SER A 201 17.57 3.09 -8.26
CA SER A 201 18.76 2.68 -9.02
C SER A 201 20.03 3.21 -8.39
N ASP A 202 21.11 2.43 -8.45
CA ASP A 202 22.43 2.96 -8.10
C ASP A 202 22.89 4.06 -9.08
N LEU A 203 24.00 4.71 -8.77
CA LEU A 203 24.55 5.78 -9.64
C LEU A 203 25.03 5.28 -11.01
N ALA A 204 25.18 3.97 -11.21
CA ALA A 204 25.49 3.36 -12.51
C ALA A 204 24.22 3.01 -13.32
N GLY A 205 23.03 3.25 -12.76
CA GLY A 205 21.75 2.99 -13.40
C GLY A 205 21.22 1.56 -13.21
N LYS A 206 21.89 0.72 -12.42
CA LYS A 206 21.38 -0.62 -12.10
C LYS A 206 20.21 -0.48 -11.14
N THR A 207 19.07 -1.05 -11.49
CA THR A 207 17.90 -1.07 -10.62
C THR A 207 18.12 -1.97 -9.41
N LEU A 208 17.88 -1.41 -8.21
CA LEU A 208 17.97 -2.08 -6.91
C LEU A 208 16.60 -2.57 -6.43
N GLY A 209 15.52 -1.89 -6.81
CA GLY A 209 14.15 -2.30 -6.50
C GLY A 209 13.12 -1.39 -7.16
N ILE A 210 11.90 -1.91 -7.26
CA ILE A 210 10.72 -1.20 -7.78
C ILE A 210 9.70 -1.04 -6.65
N VAL A 211 9.18 0.16 -6.48
CA VAL A 211 8.07 0.46 -5.57
C VAL A 211 6.81 0.64 -6.41
N VAL A 212 5.74 -0.07 -6.09
CA VAL A 212 4.46 -0.02 -6.80
C VAL A 212 3.36 0.31 -5.81
N ASN A 213 2.64 1.41 -6.02
CA ASN A 213 1.46 1.77 -5.23
C ASN A 213 0.23 1.85 -6.10
N TYR A 214 -0.78 1.06 -5.71
CA TYR A 214 -2.03 0.97 -6.45
C TYR A 214 -3.18 0.63 -5.51
N ALA A 215 -4.33 1.28 -5.69
CA ALA A 215 -5.51 1.10 -4.84
C ALA A 215 -6.45 0.05 -5.44
N CYS A 216 -6.24 -1.22 -5.08
CA CYS A 216 -7.12 -2.32 -5.47
C CYS A 216 -7.06 -3.44 -4.45
N HIS A 217 -8.18 -3.76 -3.81
CA HIS A 217 -8.19 -4.70 -2.69
C HIS A 217 -7.92 -6.15 -3.15
N PRO A 218 -6.85 -6.84 -2.70
CA PRO A 218 -6.49 -8.20 -3.17
C PRO A 218 -7.44 -9.28 -2.63
N THR A 219 -8.58 -9.38 -3.30
CA THR A 219 -9.72 -10.23 -2.94
C THR A 219 -10.09 -11.22 -4.04
N THR A 220 -9.27 -11.32 -5.09
CA THR A 220 -9.54 -12.18 -6.26
C THR A 220 -9.84 -13.60 -5.81
N LEU A 221 -9.03 -14.12 -4.88
CA LEU A 221 -9.19 -15.43 -4.26
C LEU A 221 -10.04 -15.32 -2.99
N ALA A 222 -11.27 -15.82 -3.09
CA ALA A 222 -12.26 -15.78 -2.03
C ALA A 222 -12.58 -17.16 -1.43
N TRP A 223 -13.78 -17.33 -0.90
CA TRP A 223 -14.20 -18.48 -0.08
C TRP A 223 -14.14 -19.86 -0.75
N ARG A 224 -13.91 -19.93 -2.07
CA ARG A 224 -13.70 -21.19 -2.81
C ARG A 224 -12.23 -21.57 -2.94
N ASN A 225 -11.31 -20.63 -2.74
CA ASN A 225 -9.88 -20.89 -2.74
C ASN A 225 -9.48 -21.60 -1.43
N THR A 226 -8.49 -22.49 -1.51
CA THR A 226 -7.93 -23.18 -0.34
C THR A 226 -6.41 -23.07 -0.26
N GLU A 227 -5.78 -22.39 -1.22
CA GLU A 227 -4.32 -22.23 -1.28
C GLU A 227 -3.89 -20.88 -0.73
N VAL A 228 -2.71 -20.84 -0.12
CA VAL A 228 -2.09 -19.58 0.28
C VAL A 228 -1.56 -18.84 -0.94
N SER A 229 -1.82 -17.54 -1.01
CA SER A 229 -1.49 -16.71 -2.16
C SER A 229 -1.34 -15.23 -1.78
N PRO A 230 -0.40 -14.50 -2.39
CA PRO A 230 -0.37 -13.03 -2.36
C PRO A 230 -1.45 -12.39 -3.26
N ASP A 231 -2.37 -13.19 -3.82
CA ASP A 231 -3.40 -12.76 -4.78
C ASP A 231 -2.75 -12.16 -6.05
N PHE A 232 -3.38 -11.17 -6.69
CA PHE A 232 -2.85 -10.55 -7.91
C PHE A 232 -1.44 -9.96 -7.75
N VAL A 233 -1.02 -9.66 -6.51
CA VAL A 233 0.30 -9.10 -6.21
C VAL A 233 1.41 -10.08 -6.58
N GLY A 234 1.18 -11.40 -6.46
CA GLY A 234 2.16 -12.43 -6.81
C GLY A 234 2.55 -12.40 -8.28
N SER A 235 1.58 -12.56 -9.18
CA SER A 235 1.86 -12.55 -10.62
C SER A 235 2.38 -11.20 -11.11
N ALA A 236 1.90 -10.08 -10.54
CA ALA A 236 2.48 -8.76 -10.81
C ALA A 236 3.97 -8.72 -10.44
N ARG A 237 4.32 -9.18 -9.23
CA ARG A 237 5.70 -9.29 -8.76
C ARG A 237 6.55 -10.12 -9.69
N ASP A 238 6.11 -11.33 -10.02
CA ASP A 238 6.89 -12.26 -10.84
C ASP A 238 7.19 -11.66 -12.22
N LEU A 239 6.19 -11.02 -12.85
CA LEU A 239 6.35 -10.36 -14.15
C LEU A 239 7.34 -9.20 -14.08
N ILE A 240 7.22 -8.33 -13.08
CA ILE A 240 8.08 -7.14 -12.91
C ILE A 240 9.51 -7.56 -12.56
N GLU A 241 9.69 -8.44 -11.58
CA GLU A 241 11.00 -8.93 -11.14
C GLU A 241 11.71 -9.69 -12.26
N ALA A 242 10.97 -10.46 -13.07
CA ALA A 242 11.54 -11.15 -14.23
C ALA A 242 12.05 -10.17 -15.29
N ARG A 243 11.37 -9.05 -15.51
CA ARG A 243 11.75 -8.04 -16.52
C ARG A 243 12.86 -7.10 -16.03
N VAL A 244 12.79 -6.66 -14.78
CA VAL A 244 13.66 -5.63 -14.20
C VAL A 244 14.88 -6.22 -13.49
N LYS A 245 14.81 -7.49 -13.07
CA LYS A 245 15.86 -8.19 -12.29
C LYS A 245 16.16 -7.53 -10.93
N ALA A 246 15.13 -6.98 -10.29
CA ALA A 246 15.20 -6.38 -8.96
C ALA A 246 13.88 -6.61 -8.20
N PRO A 247 13.89 -6.70 -6.85
CA PRO A 247 12.68 -6.93 -6.05
C PRO A 247 11.60 -5.86 -6.24
N MET A 248 10.34 -6.26 -6.11
CA MET A 248 9.19 -5.35 -6.10
C MET A 248 8.56 -5.23 -4.71
N LEU A 249 8.40 -3.99 -4.24
CA LEU A 249 7.58 -3.64 -3.08
C LEU A 249 6.19 -3.23 -3.58
N PHE A 250 5.15 -3.96 -3.18
CA PHE A 250 3.77 -3.55 -3.43
C PHE A 250 3.21 -2.83 -2.21
N LEU A 251 2.65 -1.65 -2.45
CA LEU A 251 2.07 -0.75 -1.48
C LEU A 251 0.57 -0.62 -1.78
N GLN A 252 -0.26 -1.25 -0.96
CA GLN A 252 -1.71 -1.19 -1.06
C GLN A 252 -2.22 0.24 -0.87
N GLY A 253 -2.81 0.80 -1.93
CA GLY A 253 -3.43 2.11 -1.91
C GLY A 253 -4.72 2.18 -1.08
N ALA A 254 -5.27 3.39 -0.96
CA ALA A 254 -6.58 3.63 -0.37
C ALA A 254 -7.70 3.00 -1.21
N SER A 255 -8.12 1.78 -0.82
CA SER A 255 -8.99 0.91 -1.61
C SER A 255 -10.22 0.40 -0.83
N GLY A 256 -10.72 1.14 0.15
CA GLY A 256 -11.84 0.70 1.00
C GLY A 256 -13.09 0.31 0.18
N GLU A 257 -13.27 0.95 -0.97
CA GLU A 257 -14.34 0.78 -1.96
C GLU A 257 -13.86 0.22 -3.31
N LEU A 258 -12.58 -0.16 -3.44
CA LEU A 258 -12.00 -0.58 -4.71
C LEU A 258 -11.55 -2.03 -4.68
N SER A 259 -11.92 -2.84 -5.66
CA SER A 259 -11.46 -4.23 -5.81
C SER A 259 -11.28 -4.58 -7.29
N PRO A 260 -10.73 -5.76 -7.65
CA PRO A 260 -10.77 -6.23 -9.02
C PRO A 260 -12.20 -6.37 -9.53
N ARG A 261 -12.40 -6.28 -10.85
CA ARG A 261 -13.68 -6.62 -11.50
C ARG A 261 -13.93 -8.13 -11.50
N ASP A 262 -12.91 -8.88 -11.95
CA ASP A 262 -12.92 -10.33 -11.93
C ASP A 262 -12.48 -10.77 -10.52
N ASN A 263 -13.46 -10.92 -9.63
CA ASN A 263 -13.25 -11.05 -8.19
C ASN A 263 -14.01 -12.25 -7.59
N TYR A 264 -13.74 -12.56 -6.33
CA TYR A 264 -14.43 -13.59 -5.55
C TYR A 264 -14.40 -15.01 -6.18
N SER A 265 -13.28 -15.33 -6.82
CA SER A 265 -13.00 -16.60 -7.47
C SER A 265 -12.39 -17.62 -6.49
N GLY A 266 -12.40 -18.90 -6.87
CA GLY A 266 -11.52 -19.93 -6.29
C GLY A 266 -10.40 -20.36 -7.25
N ASP A 267 -10.39 -19.79 -8.45
CA ASP A 267 -9.46 -20.12 -9.52
C ASP A 267 -8.26 -19.15 -9.48
N VAL A 268 -7.09 -19.73 -9.26
CA VAL A 268 -5.81 -19.04 -9.16
C VAL A 268 -5.41 -18.32 -10.45
N GLU A 269 -5.85 -18.81 -11.61
CA GLU A 269 -5.57 -18.18 -12.90
C GLU A 269 -6.24 -16.80 -13.02
N VAL A 270 -7.32 -16.54 -12.28
CA VAL A 270 -7.95 -15.22 -12.21
C VAL A 270 -7.08 -14.24 -11.45
N ALA A 271 -6.46 -14.67 -10.34
CA ALA A 271 -5.51 -13.85 -9.60
C ALA A 271 -4.29 -13.53 -10.46
N ASP A 272 -3.76 -14.51 -11.17
CA ASP A 272 -2.63 -14.31 -12.07
C ASP A 272 -2.97 -13.40 -13.24
N LYS A 273 -4.16 -13.53 -13.82
CA LYS A 273 -4.65 -12.59 -14.84
C LYS A 273 -4.70 -11.15 -14.29
N ASN A 274 -5.28 -10.95 -13.12
CA ASN A 274 -5.34 -9.64 -12.47
C ASN A 274 -3.93 -9.10 -12.21
N GLY A 275 -3.01 -9.96 -11.78
CA GLY A 275 -1.61 -9.58 -11.53
C GLY A 275 -0.87 -9.18 -12.80
N ARG A 276 -1.09 -9.87 -13.93
CA ARG A 276 -0.53 -9.47 -15.23
C ARG A 276 -1.01 -8.09 -15.66
N ILE A 277 -2.27 -7.71 -15.41
CA ILE A 277 -2.78 -6.37 -15.72
C ILE A 277 -1.96 -5.30 -14.98
N LEU A 278 -1.81 -5.45 -13.67
CA LEU A 278 -0.99 -4.54 -12.87
C LEU A 278 0.47 -4.55 -13.33
N GLY A 279 1.05 -5.74 -13.56
CA GLY A 279 2.44 -5.89 -13.98
C GLY A 279 2.72 -5.21 -15.34
N PHE A 280 1.87 -5.39 -16.35
CA PHE A 280 2.01 -4.69 -17.63
C PHE A 280 1.86 -3.17 -17.49
N ALA A 281 0.92 -2.71 -16.67
CA ALA A 281 0.75 -1.29 -16.39
C ALA A 281 2.01 -0.70 -15.74
N THR A 282 2.58 -1.37 -14.74
CA THR A 282 3.84 -0.94 -14.10
C THR A 282 5.00 -0.91 -15.07
N LEU A 283 5.17 -1.94 -15.91
CA LEU A 283 6.22 -1.96 -16.92
C LEU A 283 6.05 -0.81 -17.93
N ALA A 284 4.81 -0.51 -18.35
CA ALA A 284 4.55 0.64 -19.21
C ALA A 284 4.91 1.99 -18.56
N VAL A 285 4.78 2.12 -17.23
CA VAL A 285 5.26 3.31 -16.52
C VAL A 285 6.79 3.35 -16.50
N LEU A 286 7.45 2.24 -16.18
CA LEU A 286 8.91 2.16 -16.12
C LEU A 286 9.59 2.52 -17.45
N GLU A 287 9.00 2.15 -18.59
CA GLU A 287 9.49 2.50 -19.92
C GLU A 287 9.31 4.01 -20.24
N LYS A 288 8.35 4.70 -19.60
CA LYS A 288 8.12 6.14 -19.77
C LYS A 288 8.92 7.00 -18.79
N MET A 289 9.40 6.43 -17.69
CA MET A 289 10.16 7.16 -16.68
C MET A 289 11.54 7.55 -17.18
N ALA A 290 11.90 8.82 -16.98
CA ALA A 290 13.24 9.34 -17.24
C ALA A 290 14.34 8.48 -16.61
N HIS A 291 15.47 8.37 -17.29
CA HIS A 291 16.62 7.62 -16.80
C HIS A 291 17.06 8.10 -15.40
N PRO A 292 17.56 7.21 -14.53
CA PRO A 292 17.98 7.59 -13.18
C PRO A 292 19.01 8.74 -13.21
N GLY A 293 18.73 9.82 -12.49
CA GLY A 293 19.61 10.99 -12.44
C GLY A 293 19.65 11.83 -13.72
N MET A 294 18.67 11.66 -14.64
CA MET A 294 18.54 12.46 -15.86
C MET A 294 17.30 13.34 -15.83
N ARG A 295 17.45 14.56 -16.32
CA ARG A 295 16.36 15.50 -16.65
C ARG A 295 16.41 15.79 -18.13
N MET A 296 15.38 16.37 -18.72
CA MET A 296 15.41 16.79 -20.11
C MET A 296 15.66 18.29 -20.22
N HIS A 297 16.40 18.70 -21.23
CA HIS A 297 16.55 20.10 -21.58
C HIS A 297 16.33 20.32 -23.07
N TYR A 298 15.76 21.48 -23.39
CA TYR A 298 15.43 21.86 -24.75
C TYR A 298 16.68 22.34 -25.47
N LEU A 299 16.97 21.72 -26.61
CA LEU A 299 18.12 22.06 -27.44
C LEU A 299 17.84 23.25 -28.36
N GLY A 300 16.64 23.29 -28.94
CA GLY A 300 16.27 24.27 -29.93
C GLY A 300 15.23 23.72 -30.89
N SER A 301 14.86 24.53 -31.89
CA SER A 301 13.95 24.08 -32.93
C SER A 301 14.71 23.57 -34.15
N VAL A 302 14.21 22.49 -34.76
CA VAL A 302 14.74 21.91 -35.99
C VAL A 302 13.72 22.12 -37.11
N GLU A 303 14.18 22.71 -38.21
CA GLU A 303 13.37 22.85 -39.42
C GLU A 303 13.18 21.48 -40.10
N SER A 304 11.93 21.10 -40.34
CA SER A 304 11.53 19.86 -41.04
C SER A 304 10.25 20.12 -41.85
N GLY A 305 9.42 19.10 -42.09
CA GLY A 305 8.05 19.29 -42.61
C GLY A 305 7.14 20.11 -41.66
N ALA A 306 7.56 20.25 -40.41
CA ALA A 306 7.08 21.19 -39.41
C ALA A 306 8.27 21.70 -38.60
N LEU A 307 8.07 22.75 -37.80
CA LEU A 307 9.07 23.18 -36.82
C LEU A 307 9.03 22.23 -35.61
N LEU A 308 10.08 21.44 -35.43
CA LEU A 308 10.14 20.43 -34.37
C LEU A 308 10.93 20.97 -33.18
N GLY A 309 10.43 20.79 -31.96
CA GLY A 309 11.17 21.13 -30.75
C GLY A 309 11.98 19.94 -30.28
N ASP A 310 13.31 20.10 -30.20
CA ASP A 310 14.22 19.01 -29.83
C ASP A 310 14.61 19.08 -28.34
N TRP A 311 14.71 17.92 -27.70
CA TRP A 311 15.03 17.77 -26.28
C TRP A 311 16.01 16.63 -26.10
N GLU A 312 16.95 16.79 -25.18
CA GLU A 312 17.87 15.72 -24.82
C GLU A 312 18.01 15.54 -23.30
N ASP A 313 18.42 14.34 -22.92
CA ASP A 313 18.75 14.01 -21.54
C ASP A 313 20.01 14.76 -21.09
N GLN A 314 19.92 15.28 -19.87
CA GLN A 314 20.99 15.96 -19.16
C GLN A 314 21.11 15.39 -17.76
N ALA A 315 22.34 15.04 -17.38
CA ALA A 315 22.64 14.62 -16.02
C ALA A 315 22.28 15.73 -15.03
N PHE A 316 21.62 15.36 -13.93
CA PHE A 316 21.36 16.26 -12.81
C PHE A 316 21.49 15.51 -11.49
N THR A 317 21.54 16.27 -10.39
CA THR A 317 21.51 15.70 -9.05
C THR A 317 20.09 15.85 -8.50
N PRO A 318 19.35 14.74 -8.29
CA PRO A 318 18.06 14.76 -7.62
C PRO A 318 18.13 15.36 -6.21
N PRO A 319 16.99 15.86 -5.67
CA PRO A 319 16.95 16.37 -4.30
C PRO A 319 17.22 15.25 -3.28
N SER A 320 17.93 15.56 -2.21
CA SER A 320 18.25 14.60 -1.13
C SER A 320 17.44 14.83 0.15
N GLY A 321 16.39 15.67 0.07
CA GLY A 321 15.58 16.04 1.22
C GLY A 321 14.87 14.83 1.84
N VAL A 322 14.98 14.69 3.16
CA VAL A 322 14.23 13.70 3.94
C VAL A 322 13.52 14.41 5.07
N ALA A 323 12.24 14.11 5.24
CA ALA A 323 11.47 14.53 6.41
C ALA A 323 10.57 13.38 6.86
N HIS A 324 10.21 13.36 8.14
CA HIS A 324 9.25 12.41 8.66
C HIS A 324 8.54 12.96 9.87
N VAL A 325 7.32 12.49 10.07
CA VAL A 325 6.51 12.79 11.25
C VAL A 325 5.50 11.68 11.45
N ARG A 326 5.21 11.39 12.72
CA ARG A 326 4.05 10.59 13.10
C ARG A 326 3.00 11.52 13.69
N LEU A 327 1.81 11.50 13.10
CA LEU A 327 0.64 12.19 13.61
C LEU A 327 -0.24 11.23 14.38
N ASN A 328 -0.92 11.77 15.38
CA ASN A 328 -1.99 11.11 16.11
C ASN A 328 -3.20 12.04 15.96
N VAL A 329 -4.16 11.65 15.13
CA VAL A 329 -5.31 12.49 14.76
C VAL A 329 -6.51 12.07 15.59
N ASP A 330 -7.03 12.98 16.41
CA ASP A 330 -8.25 12.71 17.17
C ASP A 330 -9.45 12.68 16.22
N VAL A 331 -10.23 11.60 16.28
CA VAL A 331 -11.33 11.33 15.36
C VAL A 331 -12.60 10.97 16.12
N PRO A 332 -13.77 11.43 15.65
CA PRO A 332 -15.02 11.18 16.34
C PRO A 332 -15.42 9.71 16.26
N LEU A 333 -15.99 9.19 17.34
CA LEU A 333 -16.56 7.84 17.42
C LEU A 333 -18.04 7.85 17.09
N GLN A 334 -18.51 6.79 16.43
CA GLN A 334 -19.94 6.50 16.38
C GLN A 334 -20.47 6.19 17.77
N LYS A 335 -21.80 6.26 17.93
CA LYS A 335 -22.45 5.63 19.08
C LYS A 335 -22.26 4.12 18.98
N LEU A 336 -21.27 3.60 19.70
CA LEU A 336 -20.92 2.19 19.69
C LEU A 336 -21.96 1.39 20.47
N PRO A 337 -22.64 0.40 19.84
CA PRO A 337 -23.55 -0.46 20.58
C PRO A 337 -22.81 -1.32 21.61
N THR A 338 -23.47 -1.71 22.68
CA THR A 338 -22.93 -2.73 23.60
C THR A 338 -22.77 -4.07 22.87
N ILE A 339 -21.98 -4.98 23.44
CA ILE A 339 -21.85 -6.32 22.86
C ILE A 339 -23.19 -7.06 22.89
N ASP A 340 -24.01 -6.85 23.92
CA ASP A 340 -25.35 -7.44 24.02
C ASP A 340 -26.31 -6.88 22.95
N GLU A 341 -26.24 -5.57 22.68
CA GLU A 341 -27.00 -4.94 21.59
C GLU A 341 -26.58 -5.49 20.22
N LEU A 342 -25.29 -5.77 20.01
CA LEU A 342 -24.80 -6.41 18.78
C LEU A 342 -25.28 -7.86 18.66
N ARG A 343 -25.26 -8.62 19.77
CA ARG A 343 -25.78 -10.00 19.82
C ARG A 343 -27.25 -10.05 19.46
N GLU A 344 -28.06 -9.16 20.03
CA GLU A 344 -29.48 -9.05 19.72
C GLU A 344 -29.72 -8.62 18.26
N ARG A 345 -28.98 -7.62 17.77
CA ARG A 345 -29.07 -7.14 16.37
C ARG A 345 -28.80 -8.26 15.36
N TRP A 346 -27.87 -9.15 15.64
CA TRP A 346 -27.47 -10.23 14.75
C TRP A 346 -28.04 -11.60 15.14
N LYS A 347 -29.10 -11.66 15.96
CA LYS A 347 -29.69 -12.93 16.40
C LYS A 347 -30.12 -13.87 15.26
N ASN A 348 -30.49 -13.30 14.11
CA ASN A 348 -30.92 -14.02 12.91
C ASN A 348 -29.79 -14.29 11.91
N VAL A 349 -28.57 -13.84 12.19
CA VAL A 349 -27.37 -14.18 11.40
C VAL A 349 -26.88 -15.55 11.83
N ASP A 350 -26.37 -16.33 10.89
CA ASP A 350 -25.69 -17.60 11.18
C ASP A 350 -24.69 -17.44 12.35
N GLU A 351 -24.64 -18.45 13.23
CA GLU A 351 -23.89 -18.36 14.49
C GLU A 351 -22.40 -18.11 14.27
N GLY A 352 -21.77 -18.81 13.32
CA GLY A 352 -20.35 -18.62 13.02
C GLY A 352 -20.05 -17.22 12.49
N ALA A 353 -20.91 -16.73 11.59
CA ALA A 353 -20.81 -15.37 11.08
C ALA A 353 -21.07 -14.31 12.17
N ARG A 354 -22.02 -14.54 13.08
CA ARG A 354 -22.33 -13.65 14.21
C ARG A 354 -21.15 -13.55 15.18
N GLU A 355 -20.58 -14.67 15.62
CA GLU A 355 -19.45 -14.64 16.56
C GLU A 355 -18.21 -14.00 15.92
N THR A 356 -17.98 -14.22 14.62
CA THR A 356 -16.91 -13.54 13.88
C THR A 356 -17.10 -12.01 13.91
N ARG A 357 -18.32 -11.52 13.67
CA ARG A 357 -18.63 -10.08 13.72
C ARG A 357 -18.46 -9.49 15.12
N ILE A 358 -18.84 -10.23 16.16
CA ILE A 358 -18.71 -9.79 17.55
C ILE A 358 -17.25 -9.75 17.98
N ASN A 359 -16.48 -10.80 17.68
CA ASN A 359 -15.04 -10.85 17.95
C ASN A 359 -14.32 -9.71 17.25
N ARG A 360 -14.69 -9.40 16.00
CA ARG A 360 -14.19 -8.22 15.30
C ARG A 360 -14.49 -6.93 16.06
N ALA A 361 -15.75 -6.70 16.45
CA ALA A 361 -16.15 -5.50 17.17
C ALA A 361 -15.40 -5.33 18.51
N MET A 362 -15.12 -6.43 19.23
CA MET A 362 -14.34 -6.41 20.46
C MET A 362 -12.87 -6.07 20.20
N LYS A 363 -12.21 -6.78 19.27
CA LYS A 363 -10.80 -6.56 18.93
C LYS A 363 -10.55 -5.15 18.38
N LEU A 364 -11.49 -4.61 17.60
CA LEU A 364 -11.39 -3.27 17.04
C LEU A 364 -11.42 -2.18 18.12
N ARG A 365 -12.21 -2.39 19.18
CA ARG A 365 -12.25 -1.46 20.33
C ARG A 365 -10.97 -1.55 21.15
N ALA A 366 -10.42 -2.75 21.29
CA ALA A 366 -9.24 -3.01 22.11
C ALA A 366 -7.99 -2.27 21.59
N GLY A 367 -7.61 -1.20 22.28
CA GLY A 367 -6.38 -0.46 22.03
C GLY A 367 -6.46 0.65 20.98
N TYR A 368 -7.59 0.78 20.28
CA TYR A 368 -7.90 1.92 19.40
C TYR A 368 -8.85 2.92 20.07
N VAL A 369 -9.76 2.43 20.92
CA VAL A 369 -10.62 3.27 21.77
C VAL A 369 -10.08 3.24 23.20
N ILE A 370 -9.67 4.39 23.71
CA ILE A 370 -9.14 4.56 25.07
C ILE A 370 -9.95 5.68 25.73
N ASP A 371 -10.55 5.38 26.89
CA ASP A 371 -11.36 6.32 27.66
C ASP A 371 -12.47 7.03 26.85
N GLY A 372 -13.04 6.32 25.87
CA GLY A 372 -14.11 6.85 25.01
C GLY A 372 -13.66 7.78 23.89
N ALA A 373 -12.35 7.91 23.66
CA ALA A 373 -11.77 8.64 22.53
C ALA A 373 -11.07 7.69 21.56
N ALA A 374 -11.01 8.08 20.28
CA ALA A 374 -10.22 7.38 19.27
C ALA A 374 -9.19 8.34 18.66
N THR A 375 -7.96 7.84 18.55
CA THR A 375 -6.85 8.57 17.96
C THR A 375 -6.26 7.72 16.85
N HIS A 376 -6.27 8.26 15.63
CA HIS A 376 -5.81 7.58 14.42
C HIS A 376 -4.35 7.93 14.13
N PRO A 377 -3.40 6.97 14.22
CA PRO A 377 -2.01 7.24 13.92
C PRO A 377 -1.77 7.27 12.41
N VAL A 378 -0.96 8.21 11.95
CA VAL A 378 -0.51 8.32 10.56
C VAL A 378 1.01 8.54 10.52
N TRP A 379 1.70 7.83 9.65
CA TRP A 379 3.14 7.99 9.41
C TRP A 379 3.34 8.69 8.07
N ILE A 380 3.99 9.84 8.07
CA ILE A 380 4.20 10.66 6.87
C ILE A 380 5.70 10.81 6.67
N TRP A 381 6.23 10.26 5.60
CA TRP A 381 7.63 10.38 5.20
C TRP A 381 7.76 11.16 3.89
N MET A 382 8.82 11.94 3.75
CA MET A 382 9.20 12.59 2.49
C MET A 382 10.57 12.09 2.06
N TRP A 383 10.68 11.63 0.81
CA TRP A 383 11.92 11.23 0.16
C TRP A 383 12.06 11.99 -1.16
N GLY A 384 12.82 13.09 -1.12
CA GLY A 384 12.91 14.04 -2.23
C GLY A 384 11.53 14.61 -2.57
N ASP A 385 11.07 14.38 -3.80
CA ASP A 385 9.77 14.88 -4.28
C ASP A 385 8.57 13.97 -3.91
N ALA A 386 8.83 12.78 -3.34
CA ALA A 386 7.78 11.85 -2.95
C ALA A 386 7.38 11.99 -1.47
N VAL A 387 6.10 11.80 -1.18
CA VAL A 387 5.54 11.69 0.16
C VAL A 387 4.83 10.34 0.32
N ILE A 388 5.17 9.62 1.37
CA ILE A 388 4.67 8.28 1.69
C ILE A 388 3.85 8.37 2.98
N VAL A 389 2.55 8.12 2.86
CA VAL A 389 1.56 8.25 3.93
C VAL A 389 1.03 6.86 4.30
N GLY A 390 1.49 6.33 5.44
CA GLY A 390 1.02 5.07 6.00
C GLY A 390 -0.05 5.26 7.05
N GLN A 391 -1.12 4.46 6.97
CA GLN A 391 -2.17 4.42 7.98
C GLN A 391 -2.71 2.99 8.18
N PRO A 392 -3.22 2.64 9.37
CA PRO A 392 -3.48 1.25 9.74
C PRO A 392 -4.72 0.60 9.11
N GLY A 393 -5.69 1.38 8.64
CA GLY A 393 -6.99 0.89 8.20
C GLY A 393 -7.15 0.75 6.70
N GLU A 394 -8.40 0.72 6.28
CA GLU A 394 -8.85 0.64 4.90
C GLU A 394 -9.57 1.93 4.51
N ALA A 395 -8.80 2.97 4.20
CA ALA A 395 -9.34 4.23 3.72
C ALA A 395 -9.96 4.10 2.33
N TYR A 396 -11.04 4.84 2.09
CA TYR A 396 -11.57 5.06 0.73
C TYR A 396 -10.56 5.84 -0.11
N SER A 397 -10.60 5.65 -1.43
CA SER A 397 -9.69 6.28 -2.39
C SER A 397 -9.77 7.81 -2.38
N PHE A 398 -10.85 8.38 -1.84
CA PHE A 398 -10.95 9.80 -1.51
C PHE A 398 -9.69 10.33 -0.80
N PHE A 399 -9.13 9.58 0.16
CA PHE A 399 -7.95 10.03 0.91
C PHE A 399 -6.76 10.31 -0.01
N GLN A 400 -6.46 9.38 -0.92
CA GLN A 400 -5.29 9.52 -1.79
C GLN A 400 -5.52 10.49 -2.95
N THR A 401 -6.73 10.53 -3.51
CA THR A 401 -7.05 11.43 -4.63
C THR A 401 -7.07 12.88 -4.16
N GLU A 402 -7.62 13.14 -2.97
CA GLU A 402 -7.68 14.48 -2.40
C GLU A 402 -6.28 14.98 -1.99
N LEU A 403 -5.42 14.13 -1.41
CA LEU A 403 -4.03 14.50 -1.13
C LEU A 403 -3.25 14.84 -2.41
N ARG A 404 -3.39 14.04 -3.49
CA ARG A 404 -2.75 14.34 -4.78
C ARG A 404 -3.25 15.64 -5.40
N LYS A 405 -4.55 15.93 -5.27
CA LYS A 405 -5.14 17.18 -5.75
C LYS A 405 -4.62 18.40 -4.97
N ARG A 406 -4.43 18.27 -3.66
CA ARG A 406 -3.95 19.36 -2.79
C ARG A 406 -2.45 19.61 -2.91
N HIS A 407 -1.67 18.60 -3.26
CA HIS A 407 -0.20 18.64 -3.38
C HIS A 407 0.27 18.19 -4.77
N PRO A 408 -0.09 18.92 -5.85
CA PRO A 408 0.29 18.55 -7.22
C PRO A 408 1.80 18.65 -7.48
N ASP A 409 2.54 19.33 -6.60
CA ASP A 409 3.99 19.41 -6.57
C ASP A 409 4.65 18.15 -5.98
N ARG A 410 3.88 17.20 -5.46
CA ARG A 410 4.41 15.99 -4.81
C ARG A 410 3.93 14.71 -5.49
N VAL A 411 4.77 13.67 -5.39
CA VAL A 411 4.33 12.31 -5.69
C VAL A 411 3.82 11.65 -4.41
N ILE A 412 2.51 11.43 -4.32
CA ILE A 412 1.85 10.91 -3.12
C ILE A 412 1.63 9.40 -3.23
N PHE A 413 2.20 8.69 -2.28
CA PHE A 413 1.93 7.29 -1.99
C PHE A 413 1.06 7.21 -0.74
N VAL A 414 -0.09 6.53 -0.83
CA VAL A 414 -0.94 6.23 0.34
C VAL A 414 -0.93 4.73 0.56
N LEU A 415 -0.71 4.32 1.81
CA LEU A 415 -0.50 2.94 2.20
C LEU A 415 -1.54 2.54 3.25
N ASN A 416 -2.61 1.87 2.81
CA ASN A 416 -3.55 1.19 3.70
C ASN A 416 -2.87 0.03 4.43
N CYS A 417 -3.44 -0.44 5.53
CA CYS A 417 -2.93 -1.61 6.27
C CYS A 417 -1.45 -1.49 6.70
N THR A 418 -1.02 -0.28 7.05
CA THR A 418 0.36 0.00 7.49
C THR A 418 0.42 0.18 8.99
N ASN A 419 1.25 -0.62 9.66
CA ASN A 419 1.35 -0.67 11.12
C ASN A 419 -0.02 -0.94 11.79
N GLY A 420 -0.05 -0.94 13.13
CA GLY A 420 -1.26 -1.15 13.91
C GLY A 420 -1.99 0.15 14.29
N PRO A 421 -3.22 0.04 14.84
CA PRO A 421 -3.82 -1.21 15.33
C PRO A 421 -4.64 -2.01 14.29
N GLY A 422 -4.79 -1.50 13.08
CA GLY A 422 -5.46 -2.18 11.96
C GLY A 422 -6.98 -2.32 12.07
N TYR A 423 -7.58 -2.98 11.07
CA TYR A 423 -8.89 -3.64 11.15
C TYR A 423 -10.18 -2.79 11.00
N MET A 424 -10.07 -1.50 10.65
CA MET A 424 -11.18 -0.56 10.42
C MET A 424 -11.22 0.01 9.01
N TYR A 425 -12.41 0.43 8.57
CA TYR A 425 -12.58 1.25 7.37
C TYR A 425 -12.55 2.74 7.69
N LEU A 426 -12.12 3.56 6.73
CA LEU A 426 -12.35 5.00 6.73
C LEU A 426 -13.18 5.36 5.50
N PRO A 427 -14.52 5.27 5.59
CA PRO A 427 -15.41 5.55 4.47
C PRO A 427 -15.81 7.03 4.38
N THR A 428 -16.32 7.43 3.21
CA THR A 428 -16.91 8.76 2.98
C THR A 428 -18.30 8.89 3.63
N PRO A 429 -18.82 10.11 3.87
CA PRO A 429 -20.14 10.35 4.48
C PRO A 429 -21.30 9.61 3.80
N ASP A 430 -21.33 9.59 2.47
CA ASP A 430 -22.35 8.87 1.67
C ASP A 430 -22.44 7.37 2.02
N SER A 431 -21.30 6.74 2.35
CA SER A 431 -21.28 5.33 2.78
C SER A 431 -22.05 5.09 4.08
N TYR A 432 -22.13 6.09 4.97
CA TYR A 432 -22.94 6.03 6.20
C TYR A 432 -24.42 6.22 5.92
N GLU A 433 -24.77 7.18 5.06
CA GLU A 433 -26.16 7.45 4.65
C GLU A 433 -26.80 6.22 3.99
N ARG A 434 -25.99 5.49 3.22
CA ARG A 434 -26.41 4.27 2.51
C ARG A 434 -26.21 2.98 3.30
N HIS A 435 -25.70 3.06 4.53
CA HIS A 435 -25.46 1.91 5.40
C HIS A 435 -24.59 0.80 4.76
N ARG A 436 -23.56 1.20 3.99
CA ARG A 436 -22.69 0.25 3.27
C ARG A 436 -21.83 -0.62 4.20
N TYR A 437 -21.19 -1.62 3.59
CA TYR A 437 -20.30 -2.55 4.28
C TYR A 437 -19.12 -1.87 5.01
N GLN A 438 -18.74 -0.66 4.64
CA GLN A 438 -17.58 -0.02 5.24
C GLN A 438 -18.00 0.82 6.44
N SER A 439 -19.17 1.45 6.39
CA SER A 439 -19.71 2.28 7.48
C SER A 439 -20.20 1.47 8.68
N TRP A 440 -20.76 0.27 8.48
CA TRP A 440 -21.15 -0.62 9.58
C TRP A 440 -19.95 -1.33 10.29
N GLN A 441 -18.74 -1.37 9.69
CA GLN A 441 -17.56 -2.03 10.25
C GLN A 441 -16.65 -1.08 11.01
N THR A 442 -16.71 0.22 10.73
CA THR A 442 -15.85 1.21 11.39
C THR A 442 -16.44 1.64 12.73
N LEU A 443 -15.55 2.00 13.67
CA LEU A 443 -15.94 2.63 14.94
C LEU A 443 -16.09 4.14 14.80
N LEU A 444 -15.59 4.72 13.71
CA LEU A 444 -15.48 6.16 13.52
C LEU A 444 -16.76 6.75 12.92
N ALA A 445 -17.11 7.94 13.37
CA ALA A 445 -18.27 8.68 12.89
C ALA A 445 -18.02 9.30 11.49
N PRO A 446 -19.09 9.69 10.77
CA PRO A 446 -18.96 10.48 9.54
C PRO A 446 -18.04 11.70 9.73
N GLY A 447 -17.21 12.01 8.73
CA GLY A 447 -16.23 13.10 8.79
C GLY A 447 -14.84 12.70 9.26
N ALA A 448 -14.64 11.50 9.82
CA ALA A 448 -13.34 11.08 10.31
C ALA A 448 -12.27 10.98 9.20
N LEU A 449 -12.66 10.52 8.00
CA LEU A 449 -11.75 10.44 6.85
C LEU A 449 -11.27 11.83 6.42
N GLU A 450 -12.17 12.81 6.39
CA GLU A 450 -11.88 14.20 6.03
C GLU A 450 -10.97 14.86 7.05
N ILE A 451 -11.24 14.67 8.36
CA ILE A 451 -10.38 15.18 9.44
C ILE A 451 -8.95 14.63 9.30
N ILE A 452 -8.80 13.33 9.04
CA ILE A 452 -7.49 12.71 8.79
C ILE A 452 -6.85 13.31 7.53
N THR A 453 -7.61 13.46 6.46
CA THR A 453 -7.13 14.03 5.19
C THR A 453 -6.62 15.46 5.37
N ASP A 454 -7.36 16.29 6.10
CA ASP A 454 -7.00 17.67 6.40
C ASP A 454 -5.73 17.76 7.27
N ALA A 455 -5.66 16.95 8.34
CA ALA A 455 -4.49 16.90 9.22
C ALA A 455 -3.23 16.47 8.47
N VAL A 456 -3.32 15.42 7.66
CA VAL A 456 -2.21 14.92 6.83
C VAL A 456 -1.81 15.97 5.80
N SER A 457 -2.76 16.56 5.10
CA SER A 457 -2.49 17.61 4.11
C SER A 457 -1.78 18.81 4.72
N ALA A 458 -2.22 19.26 5.90
CA ALA A 458 -1.61 20.38 6.60
C ALA A 458 -0.17 20.07 7.02
N GLU A 459 0.14 18.82 7.33
CA GLU A 459 1.49 18.39 7.68
C GLU A 459 2.41 18.29 6.47
N ILE A 460 1.91 17.77 5.34
CA ILE A 460 2.67 17.74 4.08
C ILE A 460 3.08 19.15 3.66
N SER A 461 2.22 20.16 3.84
CA SER A 461 2.55 21.56 3.54
C SER A 461 3.70 22.13 4.38
N LYS A 462 4.09 21.50 5.49
CA LYS A 462 5.22 21.92 6.32
C LYS A 462 6.55 21.35 5.85
N PHE A 463 6.53 20.32 5.01
CA PHE A 463 7.74 19.73 4.46
C PHE A 463 8.43 20.70 3.48
N PRO A 464 9.76 20.70 3.43
CA PRO A 464 10.49 21.61 2.55
C PRO A 464 10.13 21.37 1.09
N ASN A 465 9.77 22.43 0.37
CA ASN A 465 9.51 22.37 -1.07
C ASN A 465 10.81 22.26 -1.84
N ASN A 466 10.78 21.54 -2.97
CA ASN A 466 11.85 21.59 -3.94
C ASN A 466 11.69 22.90 -4.75
N PRO A 467 12.64 23.85 -4.66
CA PRO A 467 12.52 25.13 -5.37
C PRO A 467 12.58 25.00 -6.91
N ASN A 468 12.84 23.80 -7.43
CA ASN A 468 12.98 23.51 -8.86
C ASN A 468 11.76 22.81 -9.50
N LEU A 469 10.65 22.63 -8.78
CA LEU A 469 9.42 22.01 -9.28
C LEU A 469 8.41 23.03 -9.83
#